data_AF-A0A3B9U6A1-F1
#
_entry.id   AF-A0A3B9U6A1-F1
#
_cell.length_a   1.000
_cell.length_b   1.000
_cell.length_c   1.000
_cell.angle_alpha   90.00
_cell.angle_beta   90.00
_cell.angle_gamma   90.00
#
_symmetry.space_group_name_H-M   'P 1'
#
loop_
_entity.id
_entity.type
_entity.pdbx_description
1 polymer ?
#
loop_
_entity_poly.entity_id
_entity_poly.type
_entity_poly.pdbx_seq_one_letter_code
_entity_poly.pdbx_strand_id
1 'polypeptide(L)'
;SSVTSLGNSCFYKCSSLTSITIPSSVTSLGVGCFSGCNKLYSVNIKSPKITLGKECFASTIITDFTIMATTPPTISDDCFDGCDIGEAKLMVPKASVSSYQSAAVWKSFGTIVSVDGGEVSSECEKPSISYVSGKLKFGCQTPGAEYHYTIKAADKCTDALTKDEVSLAARYDISCFATADGYTRSKTATAKLYWISANIETDGIAPATQMRGVVVSTEGGIVTLSGLKENERVTFYNVSGIKLGETRALNGQASISATDDVIIARIGSQSIKVKR
;
A
#
# COMPACT_ATOMS: atom_id res chain seq x y z
N SER A 1 5.67 21.62 -36.01
CA SER A 1 5.12 20.43 -36.69
C SER A 1 3.70 20.22 -36.20
N SER A 2 2.73 20.07 -37.10
CA SER A 2 1.28 20.00 -36.81
C SER A 2 0.67 18.60 -36.97
N VAL A 3 1.51 17.55 -37.07
CA VAL A 3 1.01 16.18 -37.27
C VAL A 3 0.39 15.68 -35.97
N THR A 4 -0.91 15.40 -36.03
CA THR A 4 -1.72 14.91 -34.91
C THR A 4 -2.10 13.44 -35.02
N SER A 5 -1.99 12.85 -36.20
CA SER A 5 -2.31 11.44 -36.45
C SER A 5 -1.43 10.84 -37.54
N LEU A 6 -1.24 9.52 -37.48
CA LEU A 6 -0.71 8.70 -38.56
C LEU A 6 -1.84 7.81 -39.08
N GLY A 7 -2.09 7.86 -40.38
CA GLY A 7 -3.22 7.16 -41.02
C GLY A 7 -3.07 5.64 -41.03
N ASN A 8 -4.12 4.96 -41.50
CA ASN A 8 -4.10 3.52 -41.69
C ASN A 8 -2.94 3.12 -42.62
N SER A 9 -2.21 2.06 -42.27
CA SER A 9 -1.11 1.51 -43.06
C SER A 9 0.01 2.50 -43.43
N CYS A 10 0.18 3.60 -42.68
CA CYS A 10 1.09 4.69 -43.04
C CYS A 10 2.54 4.24 -43.26
N PHE A 11 3.00 3.22 -42.53
CA PHE A 11 4.32 2.59 -42.65
C PHE A 11 4.20 1.09 -42.92
N TYR A 12 3.11 0.64 -43.54
CA TYR A 12 2.90 -0.79 -43.80
C TYR A 12 4.05 -1.39 -44.62
N LYS A 13 4.61 -2.50 -44.13
CA LYS A 13 5.74 -3.22 -44.74
C LYS A 13 6.98 -2.37 -45.02
N CYS A 14 7.23 -1.31 -44.23
CA CYS A 14 8.50 -0.60 -44.26
C CYS A 14 9.63 -1.49 -43.69
N SER A 15 10.11 -2.45 -44.48
CA SER A 15 11.07 -3.50 -44.10
C SER A 15 12.48 -3.00 -43.74
N SER A 16 12.75 -1.71 -43.94
CA SER A 16 13.99 -1.05 -43.53
C SER A 16 13.83 -0.20 -42.27
N LEU A 17 12.60 -0.01 -41.77
CA LEU A 17 12.35 0.76 -40.55
C LEU A 17 12.76 -0.07 -39.34
N THR A 18 13.76 0.40 -38.61
CA THR A 18 14.32 -0.30 -37.44
C THR A 18 13.89 0.30 -36.11
N SER A 19 13.70 1.62 -36.08
CA SER A 19 13.27 2.36 -34.90
C SER A 19 12.45 3.59 -35.29
N ILE A 20 11.53 4.01 -34.42
CA ILE A 20 10.78 5.25 -34.63
C ILE A 20 10.45 5.98 -33.32
N THR A 21 10.53 7.31 -33.35
CA THR A 21 10.00 8.18 -32.28
C THR A 21 8.73 8.87 -32.77
N ILE A 22 7.62 8.62 -32.10
CA ILE A 22 6.33 9.27 -32.33
C ILE A 22 6.24 10.49 -31.39
N PRO A 23 6.18 11.72 -31.91
CA PRO A 23 6.20 12.93 -31.10
C PRO A 23 4.91 13.09 -30.29
N SER A 24 4.96 13.91 -29.23
CA SER A 24 3.84 14.12 -28.32
C SER A 24 2.60 14.76 -28.98
N SER A 25 2.77 15.41 -30.14
CA SER A 25 1.65 15.97 -30.91
C SER A 25 0.79 14.89 -31.56
N VAL A 26 1.32 13.69 -31.83
CA VAL A 26 0.58 12.60 -32.45
C VAL A 26 -0.22 11.86 -31.39
N THR A 27 -1.54 11.90 -31.52
CA THR A 27 -2.50 11.30 -30.57
C THR A 27 -3.20 10.06 -31.12
N SER A 28 -3.00 9.70 -32.39
CA SER A 28 -3.56 8.47 -32.96
C SER A 28 -2.68 7.82 -34.03
N LEU A 29 -2.64 6.48 -34.00
CA LEU A 29 -2.04 5.61 -35.01
C LEU A 29 -3.14 4.74 -35.61
N GLY A 30 -3.29 4.76 -36.93
CA GLY A 30 -4.32 4.03 -37.65
C GLY A 30 -4.16 2.51 -37.65
N VAL A 31 -5.13 1.82 -38.25
CA VAL A 31 -5.11 0.35 -38.43
C VAL A 31 -3.87 -0.05 -39.24
N GLY A 32 -3.13 -1.04 -38.75
CA GLY A 32 -1.95 -1.57 -39.44
C GLY A 32 -0.83 -0.56 -39.66
N CYS A 33 -0.78 0.55 -38.90
CA CYS A 33 0.11 1.68 -39.17
C CYS A 33 1.58 1.26 -39.36
N PHE A 34 2.07 0.28 -38.60
CA PHE A 34 3.42 -0.31 -38.69
C PHE A 34 3.40 -1.82 -38.99
N SER A 35 2.25 -2.35 -39.45
CA SER A 35 2.11 -3.79 -39.70
C SER A 35 3.10 -4.26 -40.77
N GLY A 36 3.76 -5.38 -40.51
CA GLY A 36 4.78 -5.98 -41.38
C GLY A 36 6.11 -5.24 -41.42
N CYS A 37 6.37 -4.27 -40.54
CA CYS A 37 7.71 -3.70 -40.34
C CYS A 37 8.62 -4.71 -39.62
N ASN A 38 9.04 -5.76 -40.33
CA ASN A 38 9.76 -6.92 -39.80
C ASN A 38 11.16 -6.64 -39.22
N LYS A 39 11.66 -5.40 -39.29
CA LYS A 39 12.90 -4.97 -38.63
C LYS A 39 12.69 -3.95 -37.51
N LEU A 40 11.44 -3.51 -37.27
CA LEU A 40 11.12 -2.52 -36.25
C LEU A 40 11.22 -3.17 -34.87
N TYR A 41 12.28 -2.85 -34.15
CA TYR A 41 12.56 -3.40 -32.82
C TYR A 41 12.36 -2.36 -31.70
N SER A 42 12.50 -1.06 -32.01
CA SER A 42 12.38 0.03 -31.03
C SER A 42 11.30 1.06 -31.41
N VAL A 43 10.35 1.29 -30.51
CA VAL A 43 9.29 2.29 -30.70
C VAL A 43 9.21 3.20 -29.48
N ASN A 44 9.22 4.51 -29.70
CA ASN A 44 9.13 5.50 -28.64
C ASN A 44 7.95 6.47 -28.86
N ILE A 45 6.85 6.27 -28.13
CA ILE A 45 5.65 7.11 -28.19
C ILE A 45 5.68 8.15 -27.07
N LYS A 46 5.84 9.42 -27.43
CA LYS A 46 5.94 10.54 -26.48
C LYS A 46 4.60 11.10 -26.00
N SER A 47 3.48 10.71 -26.63
CA SER A 47 2.17 11.25 -26.27
C SER A 47 1.65 10.65 -24.96
N PRO A 48 1.15 11.48 -24.02
CA PRO A 48 0.50 11.01 -22.79
C PRO A 48 -0.90 10.43 -23.04
N LYS A 49 -1.46 10.62 -24.24
CA LYS A 49 -2.78 10.14 -24.65
C LYS A 49 -2.73 9.72 -26.12
N ILE A 50 -2.62 8.43 -26.35
CA ILE A 50 -2.53 7.84 -27.70
C ILE A 50 -3.63 6.80 -27.90
N THR A 51 -4.19 6.74 -29.10
CA THR A 51 -5.02 5.63 -29.57
C THR A 51 -4.24 4.81 -30.60
N LEU A 52 -4.25 3.48 -30.44
CA LEU A 52 -3.59 2.54 -31.34
C LEU A 52 -4.67 1.76 -32.10
N GLY A 53 -4.60 1.75 -33.43
CA GLY A 53 -5.50 0.97 -34.28
C GLY A 53 -5.25 -0.53 -34.17
N LYS A 54 -6.17 -1.32 -34.74
CA LYS A 54 -6.01 -2.78 -34.87
C LYS A 54 -4.74 -3.11 -35.65
N GLU A 55 -4.07 -4.21 -35.29
CA GLU A 55 -2.84 -4.69 -35.94
C GLU A 55 -1.72 -3.63 -36.05
N CYS A 56 -1.75 -2.56 -35.24
CA CYS A 56 -0.89 -1.39 -35.43
C CYS A 56 0.60 -1.77 -35.52
N PHE A 57 1.04 -2.78 -34.77
CA PHE A 57 2.40 -3.29 -34.75
C PHE A 57 2.49 -4.79 -35.10
N ALA A 58 1.49 -5.35 -35.78
CA ALA A 58 1.49 -6.77 -36.13
C ALA A 58 2.69 -7.16 -37.02
N SER A 59 3.24 -8.35 -36.80
CA SER A 59 4.41 -8.88 -37.53
C SER A 59 5.64 -7.96 -37.48
N THR A 60 5.89 -7.36 -36.32
CA THR A 60 7.12 -6.61 -36.01
C THR A 60 8.02 -7.43 -35.08
N ILE A 61 9.22 -6.94 -34.78
CA ILE A 61 10.20 -7.60 -33.89
C ILE A 61 10.49 -6.75 -32.64
N ILE A 62 9.46 -6.08 -32.12
CA ILE A 62 9.58 -5.15 -31.00
C ILE A 62 10.18 -5.86 -29.78
N THR A 63 11.31 -5.34 -29.32
CA THR A 63 11.96 -5.75 -28.07
C THR A 63 12.12 -4.57 -27.11
N ASP A 64 12.03 -3.33 -27.60
CA ASP A 64 12.10 -2.09 -26.82
C ASP A 64 10.91 -1.18 -27.17
N PHE A 65 9.94 -1.10 -26.25
CA PHE A 65 8.75 -0.28 -26.44
C PHE A 65 8.63 0.74 -25.32
N THR A 66 8.72 2.02 -25.65
CA THR A 66 8.46 3.12 -24.72
C THR A 66 7.15 3.80 -25.07
N ILE A 67 6.26 3.99 -24.09
CA ILE A 67 4.99 4.71 -24.26
C ILE A 67 4.73 5.61 -23.06
N MET A 68 4.60 6.92 -23.29
CA MET A 68 4.38 7.93 -22.24
C MET A 68 2.92 8.05 -21.79
N ALA A 69 2.02 7.20 -22.28
CA ALA A 69 0.60 7.25 -21.93
C ALA A 69 0.40 6.89 -20.45
N THR A 70 -0.22 7.81 -19.70
CA THR A 70 -0.37 7.69 -18.23
C THR A 70 -1.39 6.64 -17.82
N THR A 71 -2.25 6.24 -18.75
CA THR A 71 -3.19 5.12 -18.62
C THR A 71 -2.97 4.16 -19.78
N PRO A 72 -2.94 2.84 -19.56
CA PRO A 72 -2.81 1.86 -20.66
C PRO A 72 -3.90 2.08 -21.70
N PRO A 73 -3.55 2.37 -22.97
CA PRO A 73 -4.54 2.47 -24.04
C PRO A 73 -5.30 1.16 -24.21
N THR A 74 -6.61 1.22 -24.38
CA THR A 74 -7.38 0.06 -24.81
C THR A 74 -6.99 -0.27 -26.25
N ILE A 75 -6.49 -1.48 -26.47
CA ILE A 75 -6.07 -1.99 -27.78
C ILE A 75 -6.71 -3.34 -28.03
N SER A 76 -6.84 -3.72 -29.30
CA SER A 76 -7.23 -5.07 -29.70
C SER A 76 -6.10 -6.06 -29.45
N ASP A 77 -6.46 -7.32 -29.24
CA ASP A 77 -5.51 -8.42 -29.02
C ASP A 77 -4.56 -8.61 -30.21
N ASP A 78 -5.00 -8.23 -31.40
CA ASP A 78 -4.23 -8.29 -32.65
C ASP A 78 -3.17 -7.18 -32.82
N CYS A 79 -3.12 -6.18 -31.92
CA CYS A 79 -2.25 -5.01 -32.08
C CYS A 79 -0.76 -5.38 -32.21
N PHE A 80 -0.36 -6.45 -31.53
CA PHE A 80 0.99 -7.04 -31.55
C PHE A 80 0.98 -8.48 -32.09
N ASP A 81 0.01 -8.86 -32.94
CA ASP A 81 -0.06 -10.23 -33.48
C ASP A 81 1.23 -10.60 -34.21
N GLY A 82 1.72 -11.82 -33.99
CA GLY A 82 3.01 -12.30 -34.50
C GLY A 82 4.25 -11.60 -33.91
N CYS A 83 4.13 -10.84 -32.82
CA CYS A 83 5.28 -10.28 -32.08
C CYS A 83 5.58 -11.12 -30.84
N ASP A 84 6.86 -11.31 -30.53
CA ASP A 84 7.30 -11.99 -29.30
C ASP A 84 7.42 -10.99 -28.13
N ILE A 85 6.29 -10.39 -27.73
CA ILE A 85 6.29 -9.38 -26.67
C ILE A 85 6.60 -9.96 -25.28
N GLY A 86 6.51 -11.28 -25.12
CA GLY A 86 6.81 -11.99 -23.86
C GLY A 86 8.28 -11.85 -23.42
N GLU A 87 9.18 -11.50 -24.33
CA GLU A 87 10.59 -11.22 -24.04
C GLU A 87 10.93 -9.71 -24.18
N ALA A 88 9.95 -8.90 -24.56
CA ALA A 88 10.16 -7.48 -24.81
C ALA A 88 10.12 -6.64 -23.52
N LYS A 89 10.87 -5.52 -23.56
CA LYS A 89 10.89 -4.50 -22.52
C LYS A 89 9.91 -3.38 -22.85
N LEU A 90 8.97 -3.14 -21.94
CA LEU A 90 8.03 -2.03 -21.94
C LEU A 90 8.45 -0.96 -20.93
N MET A 91 8.65 0.28 -21.39
CA MET A 91 8.97 1.44 -20.56
C MET A 91 7.79 2.41 -20.52
N VAL A 92 7.28 2.70 -19.32
CA VAL A 92 6.09 3.56 -19.09
C VAL A 92 6.33 4.60 -18.00
N PRO A 93 5.50 5.66 -17.86
CA PRO A 93 5.62 6.58 -16.73
C PRO A 93 5.58 5.82 -15.41
N LYS A 94 6.41 6.23 -14.45
CA LYS A 94 6.56 5.56 -13.14
C LYS A 94 5.22 5.32 -12.44
N ALA A 95 4.32 6.29 -12.48
CA ALA A 95 2.99 6.20 -11.85
C ALA A 95 2.03 5.22 -12.56
N SER A 96 2.37 4.75 -13.76
CA SER A 96 1.51 3.93 -14.62
C SER A 96 1.90 2.45 -14.62
N VAL A 97 3.06 2.08 -14.09
CA VAL A 97 3.61 0.72 -14.13
C VAL A 97 2.58 -0.34 -13.70
N SER A 98 1.97 -0.18 -12.52
CA SER A 98 0.98 -1.14 -12.00
C SER A 98 -0.27 -1.26 -12.87
N SER A 99 -0.69 -0.17 -13.53
CA SER A 99 -1.80 -0.20 -14.47
C SER A 99 -1.43 -0.99 -15.73
N TYR A 100 -0.22 -0.86 -16.25
CA TYR A 100 0.24 -1.65 -17.41
C TYR A 100 0.44 -3.13 -17.05
N GLN A 101 0.91 -3.45 -15.83
CA GLN A 101 1.05 -4.81 -15.33
C GLN A 101 -0.28 -5.57 -15.17
N SER A 102 -1.41 -4.86 -15.10
CA SER A 102 -2.75 -5.46 -14.94
C SER A 102 -3.61 -5.36 -16.19
N ALA A 103 -3.27 -4.47 -17.13
CA ALA A 103 -4.07 -4.21 -18.33
C ALA A 103 -3.86 -5.30 -19.40
N ALA A 104 -4.95 -5.68 -20.06
CA ALA A 104 -5.10 -6.74 -21.08
C ALA A 104 -3.81 -7.17 -21.81
N VAL A 105 -3.57 -6.68 -23.02
CA VAL A 105 -2.41 -7.04 -23.86
C VAL A 105 -1.09 -6.58 -23.24
N TRP A 106 -1.11 -5.49 -22.47
CA TRP A 106 0.07 -4.86 -21.89
C TRP A 106 0.78 -5.73 -20.84
N LYS A 107 0.04 -6.51 -20.05
CA LYS A 107 0.62 -7.43 -19.06
C LYS A 107 1.38 -8.60 -19.68
N SER A 108 1.22 -8.82 -21.00
CA SER A 108 1.93 -9.86 -21.74
C SER A 108 3.35 -9.45 -22.15
N PHE A 109 3.76 -8.20 -21.90
CA PHE A 109 5.15 -7.80 -22.06
C PHE A 109 6.03 -8.46 -21.00
N GLY A 110 7.19 -8.97 -21.42
CA GLY A 110 8.10 -9.70 -20.54
C GLY A 110 8.60 -8.89 -19.34
N THR A 111 9.07 -7.67 -19.60
CA THR A 111 9.52 -6.76 -18.53
C THR A 111 8.81 -5.42 -18.67
N ILE A 112 8.18 -4.94 -17.59
CA ILE A 112 7.55 -3.61 -17.54
C ILE A 112 8.28 -2.75 -16.50
N VAL A 113 8.94 -1.68 -16.95
CA VAL A 113 9.74 -0.78 -16.08
C VAL A 113 9.40 0.69 -16.32
N SER A 114 9.92 1.56 -15.45
CA SER A 114 9.75 3.01 -15.60
C SER A 114 10.76 3.63 -16.58
N VAL A 115 10.36 4.72 -17.25
CA VAL A 115 11.22 5.43 -18.22
C VAL A 115 12.49 6.03 -17.62
N ASP A 116 12.53 6.25 -16.30
CA ASP A 116 13.69 6.83 -15.58
C ASP A 116 14.72 5.76 -15.15
N GLY A 117 14.62 4.53 -15.67
CA GLY A 117 15.68 3.52 -15.55
C GLY A 117 15.85 2.87 -14.17
N GLY A 118 14.98 3.16 -13.20
CA GLY A 118 14.94 2.46 -11.92
C GLY A 118 13.78 1.47 -11.86
N GLU A 119 14.05 0.25 -11.41
CA GLU A 119 13.08 -0.48 -10.59
C GLU A 119 12.70 0.46 -9.44
N VAL A 120 11.49 1.00 -9.48
CA VAL A 120 10.92 1.62 -8.30
C VAL A 120 9.69 0.82 -7.94
N SER A 121 10.02 -0.26 -7.26
CA SER A 121 9.14 -0.97 -6.39
C SER A 121 8.43 0.04 -5.47
N SER A 122 7.12 0.22 -5.62
CA SER A 122 6.34 1.12 -4.76
C SER A 122 6.59 0.79 -3.30
N GLU A 123 6.64 1.80 -2.42
CA GLU A 123 6.79 1.53 -0.98
C GLU A 123 5.60 0.69 -0.53
N CYS A 124 5.86 -0.43 0.16
CA CYS A 124 4.81 -1.17 0.85
C CYS A 124 4.03 -0.17 1.73
N GLU A 125 2.72 -0.35 1.81
CA GLU A 125 1.92 0.47 2.71
C GLU A 125 2.37 0.22 4.15
N LYS A 126 2.37 1.28 4.96
CA LYS A 126 2.70 1.19 6.38
C LYS A 126 1.72 0.22 7.05
N PRO A 127 2.20 -0.82 7.77
CA PRO A 127 1.32 -1.81 8.36
C PRO A 127 0.49 -1.24 9.50
N SER A 128 -0.74 -1.70 9.63
CA SER A 128 -1.55 -1.57 10.84
C SER A 128 -1.10 -2.60 11.89
N ILE A 129 -1.24 -2.25 13.17
CA ILE A 129 -0.94 -3.12 14.30
C ILE A 129 -2.20 -3.16 15.18
N SER A 130 -2.74 -4.36 15.43
CA SER A 130 -3.96 -4.53 16.21
C SER A 130 -3.92 -5.79 17.09
N TYR A 131 -4.80 -5.89 18.07
CA TYR A 131 -4.98 -7.09 18.89
C TYR A 131 -6.38 -7.65 18.74
N VAL A 132 -6.49 -8.88 18.24
CA VAL A 132 -7.79 -9.51 17.94
C VAL A 132 -7.74 -10.99 18.32
N SER A 133 -8.74 -11.45 19.08
CA SER A 133 -8.88 -12.86 19.49
C SER A 133 -7.63 -13.43 20.17
N GLY A 134 -6.98 -12.65 21.04
CA GLY A 134 -5.80 -13.07 21.78
C GLY A 134 -4.50 -13.09 20.97
N LYS A 135 -4.49 -12.55 19.75
CA LYS A 135 -3.31 -12.50 18.87
C LYS A 135 -3.03 -11.07 18.42
N LEU A 136 -1.74 -10.73 18.36
CA LEU A 136 -1.28 -9.55 17.64
C LEU A 136 -1.46 -9.80 16.13
N LYS A 137 -2.05 -8.83 15.42
CA LYS A 137 -2.28 -8.89 13.98
C LYS A 137 -1.63 -7.71 13.28
N PHE A 138 -1.00 -8.00 12.14
CA PHE A 138 -0.46 -7.03 11.21
C PHE A 138 -1.23 -7.07 9.89
N GLY A 139 -1.39 -5.93 9.23
CA GLY A 139 -2.12 -5.87 7.96
C GLY A 139 -1.84 -4.58 7.18
N CYS A 140 -1.72 -4.68 5.87
CA CYS A 140 -1.69 -3.57 4.92
C CYS A 140 -2.36 -4.01 3.60
N GLN A 141 -2.61 -3.07 2.68
CA GLN A 141 -3.21 -3.38 1.38
C GLN A 141 -2.17 -3.81 0.33
N THR A 142 -0.88 -3.84 0.66
CA THR A 142 0.16 -4.32 -0.28
C THR A 142 -0.01 -5.82 -0.53
N PRO A 143 -0.25 -6.25 -1.80
CA PRO A 143 -0.38 -7.66 -2.13
C PRO A 143 0.90 -8.43 -1.81
N GLY A 144 0.76 -9.63 -1.23
CA GLY A 144 1.90 -10.47 -0.87
C GLY A 144 2.75 -9.95 0.29
N ALA A 145 2.26 -8.99 1.07
CA ALA A 145 3.02 -8.40 2.17
C ALA A 145 3.40 -9.42 3.24
N GLU A 146 4.70 -9.47 3.54
CA GLU A 146 5.28 -10.13 4.70
C GLU A 146 5.63 -9.11 5.78
N TYR A 147 5.45 -9.48 7.05
CA TYR A 147 5.56 -8.56 8.17
C TYR A 147 6.76 -8.88 9.06
N HIS A 148 7.65 -7.90 9.21
CA HIS A 148 8.84 -7.98 10.03
C HIS A 148 8.65 -7.14 11.27
N TYR A 149 8.70 -7.76 12.45
CA TYR A 149 8.34 -7.10 13.70
C TYR A 149 9.39 -7.25 14.81
N THR A 150 9.33 -6.32 15.78
CA THR A 150 10.08 -6.38 17.03
C THR A 150 9.13 -6.08 18.18
N ILE A 151 9.24 -6.86 19.26
CA ILE A 151 8.44 -6.72 20.48
C ILE A 151 9.43 -6.61 21.64
N LYS A 152 9.41 -5.48 22.34
CA LYS A 152 10.28 -5.25 23.51
C LYS A 152 9.41 -5.06 24.75
N ALA A 153 9.66 -5.87 25.77
CA ALA A 153 9.09 -5.63 27.10
C ALA A 153 9.63 -4.29 27.62
N ALA A 154 8.72 -3.43 28.09
CA ALA A 154 9.05 -2.10 28.56
C ALA A 154 8.51 -1.91 29.97
N ASP A 155 9.04 -2.70 30.91
CA ASP A 155 8.80 -2.48 32.33
C ASP A 155 9.71 -1.34 32.79
N LYS A 156 9.11 -0.19 33.10
CA LYS A 156 9.83 1.02 33.55
C LYS A 156 10.21 0.98 35.04
N CYS A 157 10.30 -0.20 35.66
CA CYS A 157 10.52 -0.34 37.10
C CYS A 157 11.99 -0.59 37.47
N THR A 158 12.96 -0.16 36.67
CA THR A 158 14.37 -0.25 37.08
C THR A 158 14.70 0.89 38.05
N ASP A 159 15.18 0.53 39.25
CA ASP A 159 15.68 1.43 40.30
C ASP A 159 14.68 2.41 40.94
N ALA A 160 13.37 2.12 40.87
CA ALA A 160 12.33 2.93 41.52
C ALA A 160 12.06 2.49 42.97
N LEU A 161 12.10 3.43 43.93
CA LEU A 161 11.72 3.23 45.32
C LEU A 161 10.23 3.55 45.52
N THR A 162 9.47 2.59 46.05
CA THR A 162 8.09 2.80 46.52
C THR A 162 7.93 2.22 47.92
N LYS A 163 7.07 2.84 48.72
CA LYS A 163 6.86 2.49 50.13
C LYS A 163 5.77 1.43 50.33
N ASP A 164 4.73 1.46 49.50
CA ASP A 164 3.47 0.73 49.76
C ASP A 164 2.98 -0.12 48.57
N GLU A 165 3.13 0.35 47.33
CA GLU A 165 2.70 -0.40 46.14
C GLU A 165 3.49 -0.03 44.88
N VAL A 166 3.62 -0.97 43.95
CA VAL A 166 4.16 -0.74 42.60
C VAL A 166 3.10 -1.13 41.57
N SER A 167 2.81 -0.23 40.63
CA SER A 167 1.97 -0.55 39.48
C SER A 167 2.82 -1.18 38.38
N LEU A 168 2.70 -2.50 38.20
CA LEU A 168 3.30 -3.21 37.07
C LEU A 168 2.47 -2.96 35.81
N ALA A 169 2.99 -2.18 34.87
CA ALA A 169 2.39 -2.06 33.55
C ALA A 169 3.08 -3.05 32.62
N ALA A 170 2.55 -4.28 32.49
CA ALA A 170 2.99 -5.22 31.48
C ALA A 170 2.74 -4.62 30.09
N ARG A 171 3.75 -3.92 29.57
CA ARG A 171 3.69 -3.13 28.35
C ARG A 171 4.76 -3.60 27.39
N TYR A 172 4.37 -3.77 26.14
CA TYR A 172 5.30 -4.07 25.06
C TYR A 172 5.32 -2.92 24.05
N ASP A 173 6.51 -2.44 23.72
CA ASP A 173 6.73 -1.57 22.58
C ASP A 173 6.88 -2.44 21.32
N ILE A 174 6.02 -2.20 20.33
CA ILE A 174 5.93 -2.99 19.11
C ILE A 174 6.32 -2.10 17.93
N SER A 175 7.18 -2.61 17.05
CA SER A 175 7.44 -2.02 15.74
C SER A 175 7.24 -3.05 14.64
N CYS A 176 6.66 -2.66 13.51
CA CYS A 176 6.43 -3.53 12.36
C CYS A 176 6.66 -2.78 11.05
N PHE A 177 7.31 -3.42 10.08
CA PHE A 177 7.36 -2.97 8.69
C PHE A 177 6.98 -4.12 7.76
N ALA A 178 6.61 -3.78 6.53
CA ALA A 178 6.19 -4.71 5.50
C ALA A 178 7.19 -4.74 4.34
N THR A 179 7.33 -5.92 3.73
CA THR A 179 8.07 -6.16 2.48
C THR A 179 7.20 -6.99 1.53
N ALA A 180 7.38 -6.84 0.23
CA ALA A 180 6.75 -7.68 -0.79
C ALA A 180 7.60 -7.68 -2.06
N ASP A 181 7.52 -8.76 -2.85
CA ASP A 181 8.22 -8.87 -4.13
C ASP A 181 7.79 -7.75 -5.08
N GLY A 182 8.75 -7.01 -5.62
CA GLY A 182 8.47 -5.83 -6.45
C GLY A 182 8.00 -4.59 -5.67
N TYR A 183 8.13 -4.56 -4.33
CA TYR A 183 7.87 -3.38 -3.48
C TYR A 183 9.11 -2.98 -2.65
N THR A 184 9.30 -1.67 -2.40
CA THR A 184 10.30 -1.21 -1.43
C THR A 184 9.74 -1.37 -0.01
N ARG A 185 10.62 -1.59 0.97
CA ARG A 185 10.27 -1.72 2.40
C ARG A 185 9.41 -0.55 2.88
N SER A 186 8.33 -0.82 3.63
CA SER A 186 7.47 0.22 4.19
C SER A 186 8.10 1.02 5.32
N LYS A 187 7.51 2.19 5.59
CA LYS A 187 7.66 2.89 6.87
C LYS A 187 7.31 1.96 8.03
N THR A 188 8.04 2.12 9.13
CA THR A 188 7.80 1.35 10.35
C THR A 188 6.59 1.91 11.10
N ALA A 189 5.60 1.05 11.34
CA ALA A 189 4.52 1.31 12.28
C ALA A 189 4.95 0.98 13.70
N THR A 190 4.47 1.77 14.67
CA THR A 190 4.74 1.55 16.09
C THR A 190 3.45 1.53 16.88
N ALA A 191 3.36 0.63 17.85
CA ALA A 191 2.23 0.54 18.76
C ALA A 191 2.68 0.09 20.15
N LYS A 192 1.79 0.27 21.13
CA LYS A 192 2.02 -0.16 22.52
C LYS A 192 0.95 -1.15 22.92
N LEU A 193 1.35 -2.36 23.28
CA LEU A 193 0.45 -3.36 23.84
C LEU A 193 0.47 -3.25 25.37
N TYR A 194 -0.70 -3.11 25.97
CA TYR A 194 -0.90 -3.07 27.42
C TYR A 194 -1.75 -4.27 27.84
N TRP A 195 -1.34 -4.98 28.88
CA TRP A 195 -2.22 -5.95 29.53
C TRP A 195 -3.07 -5.25 30.58
N ILE A 196 -4.39 -5.39 30.47
CA ILE A 196 -5.34 -4.86 31.45
C ILE A 196 -6.15 -5.99 32.07
N SER A 197 -6.48 -5.84 33.35
CA SER A 197 -7.39 -6.72 34.07
C SER A 197 -8.81 -6.55 33.54
N ALA A 198 -9.40 -7.59 32.97
CA ALA A 198 -10.83 -7.66 32.74
C ALA A 198 -11.47 -8.35 33.95
N ASN A 199 -12.21 -7.59 34.77
CA ASN A 199 -13.13 -8.20 35.72
C ASN A 199 -14.27 -8.80 34.89
N ILE A 200 -14.32 -10.12 34.80
CA ILE A 200 -15.48 -10.83 34.30
C ILE A 200 -16.36 -11.07 35.52
N GLU A 201 -17.49 -10.36 35.60
CA GLU A 201 -18.56 -10.77 36.53
C GLU A 201 -19.14 -12.07 35.98
N THR A 202 -18.82 -13.20 36.62
CA THR A 202 -19.51 -14.46 36.43
C THR A 202 -20.42 -14.67 37.64
N ASP A 203 -21.72 -14.89 37.40
CA ASP A 203 -22.72 -15.13 38.45
C ASP A 203 -22.23 -16.17 39.46
N GLY A 204 -21.96 -15.72 40.70
CA GLY A 204 -21.71 -16.58 41.85
C GLY A 204 -20.29 -17.18 42.00
N ILE A 205 -19.32 -16.84 41.16
CA ILE A 205 -17.91 -17.22 41.34
C ILE A 205 -17.06 -15.94 41.45
N ALA A 206 -16.14 -15.89 42.43
CA ALA A 206 -15.22 -14.77 42.61
C ALA A 206 -14.63 -14.33 41.25
N PRO A 207 -14.57 -13.02 40.95
CA PRO A 207 -14.20 -12.54 39.64
C PRO A 207 -12.83 -13.10 39.23
N ALA A 208 -12.83 -14.00 38.25
CA ALA A 208 -11.59 -14.45 37.64
C ALA A 208 -11.06 -13.27 36.83
N THR A 209 -9.97 -12.66 37.31
CA THR A 209 -9.29 -11.57 36.60
C THR A 209 -8.68 -12.14 35.33
N GLN A 210 -9.39 -12.10 34.20
CA GLN A 210 -8.80 -12.47 32.93
C GLN A 210 -8.03 -11.27 32.39
N MET A 211 -6.70 -11.39 32.30
CA MET A 211 -5.89 -10.36 31.64
C MET A 211 -6.19 -10.38 30.13
N ARG A 212 -6.34 -9.21 29.51
CA ARG A 212 -6.40 -9.09 28.04
C ARG A 212 -5.47 -8.00 27.52
N GLY A 213 -5.01 -8.18 26.29
CA GLY A 213 -4.19 -7.21 25.58
C GLY A 213 -5.03 -6.10 24.97
N VAL A 214 -4.61 -4.85 25.16
CA VAL A 214 -5.09 -3.67 24.43
C VAL A 214 -3.92 -3.05 23.69
N VAL A 215 -4.01 -3.00 22.37
CA VAL A 215 -3.02 -2.30 21.54
C VAL A 215 -3.48 -0.87 21.33
N VAL A 216 -2.58 0.06 21.63
CA VAL A 216 -2.73 1.49 21.36
C VAL A 216 -1.82 1.87 20.19
N SER A 217 -2.41 2.42 19.14
CA SER A 217 -1.71 3.01 18.01
C SER A 217 -2.07 4.49 17.87
N THR A 218 -1.13 5.27 17.32
CA THR A 218 -1.30 6.71 17.10
C THR A 218 -0.87 7.08 15.67
N GLU A 219 -1.78 7.62 14.88
CA GLU A 219 -1.53 7.98 13.48
C GLU A 219 -2.38 9.17 13.05
N GLY A 220 -1.77 10.15 12.39
CA GLY A 220 -2.51 11.32 11.87
C GLY A 220 -3.27 12.13 12.94
N GLY A 221 -2.84 12.05 14.20
CA GLY A 221 -3.53 12.67 15.34
C GLY A 221 -4.72 11.88 15.89
N ILE A 222 -4.97 10.68 15.37
CA ILE A 222 -5.96 9.74 15.88
C ILE A 222 -5.27 8.78 16.84
N VAL A 223 -5.88 8.55 17.99
CA VAL A 223 -5.53 7.48 18.92
C VAL A 223 -6.54 6.36 18.76
N THR A 224 -6.06 5.16 18.47
CA THR A 224 -6.89 3.97 18.28
C THR A 224 -6.50 2.91 19.30
N LEU A 225 -7.51 2.37 19.97
CA LEU A 225 -7.42 1.22 20.87
C LEU A 225 -8.05 0.01 20.18
N SER A 226 -7.36 -1.13 20.20
CA SER A 226 -7.89 -2.43 19.74
C SER A 226 -7.71 -3.50 20.81
N GLY A 227 -8.50 -4.58 20.74
CA GLY A 227 -8.57 -5.61 21.78
C GLY A 227 -9.67 -5.37 22.82
N LEU A 228 -10.62 -4.49 22.49
CA LEU A 228 -11.77 -4.16 23.33
C LEU A 228 -12.92 -5.16 23.10
N LYS A 229 -13.82 -5.27 24.09
CA LYS A 229 -15.10 -5.99 23.92
C LYS A 229 -16.06 -5.13 23.09
N GLU A 230 -16.99 -5.77 22.40
CA GLU A 230 -18.01 -5.03 21.64
C GLU A 230 -18.83 -4.13 22.57
N ASN A 231 -19.13 -2.92 22.10
CA ASN A 231 -19.89 -1.89 22.82
C ASN A 231 -19.21 -1.38 24.11
N GLU A 232 -17.96 -1.74 24.35
CA GLU A 232 -17.21 -1.35 25.53
C GLU A 232 -16.93 0.16 25.53
N ARG A 233 -17.25 0.80 26.65
CA ARG A 233 -17.13 2.26 26.80
C ARG A 233 -15.66 2.64 27.04
N VAL A 234 -15.17 3.58 26.23
CA VAL A 234 -13.85 4.20 26.40
C VAL A 234 -14.03 5.71 26.56
N THR A 235 -13.49 6.25 27.64
CA THR A 235 -13.47 7.70 27.88
C THR A 235 -12.04 8.22 27.82
N PHE A 236 -11.82 9.28 27.05
CA PHE A 236 -10.51 9.87 26.86
C PHE A 236 -10.40 11.18 27.63
N TYR A 237 -9.28 11.36 28.30
CA TYR A 237 -8.95 12.57 29.06
C TYR A 237 -7.57 13.08 28.67
N ASN A 238 -7.29 14.37 28.83
CA ASN A 238 -5.92 14.86 28.82
C ASN A 238 -5.25 14.63 30.19
N VAL A 239 -3.96 14.98 30.32
CA VAL A 239 -3.19 14.83 31.56
C VAL A 239 -3.70 15.66 32.73
N SER A 240 -4.44 16.73 32.46
CA SER A 240 -5.07 17.57 33.48
C SER A 240 -6.42 17.02 33.94
N GLY A 241 -6.84 15.84 33.44
CA GLY A 241 -8.11 15.20 33.78
C GLY A 241 -9.33 15.76 33.05
N ILE A 242 -9.14 16.61 32.04
CA ILE A 242 -10.23 17.16 31.22
C ILE A 242 -10.67 16.08 30.23
N LYS A 243 -11.98 15.78 30.21
CA LYS A 243 -12.56 14.82 29.27
C LYS A 243 -12.48 15.37 27.84
N LEU A 244 -11.76 14.66 26.98
CA LEU A 244 -11.63 14.96 25.56
C LEU A 244 -12.78 14.38 24.75
N GLY A 245 -13.31 13.22 25.17
CA GLY A 245 -14.41 12.57 24.48
C GLY A 245 -14.71 11.18 25.02
N GLU A 246 -15.74 10.57 24.48
CA GLU A 246 -16.17 9.22 24.84
C GLU A 246 -16.70 8.50 23.60
N THR A 247 -16.38 7.22 23.49
CA THR A 247 -16.85 6.36 22.43
C THR A 247 -17.13 4.96 22.96
N ARG A 248 -17.77 4.15 22.13
CA ARG A 248 -18.00 2.73 22.37
C ARG A 248 -17.28 1.92 21.32
N ALA A 249 -16.67 0.83 21.74
CA ALA A 249 -15.92 -0.02 20.84
C ALA A 249 -16.86 -0.66 19.80
N LEU A 250 -16.47 -0.54 18.54
CA LEU A 250 -17.11 -1.19 17.40
C LEU A 250 -16.09 -2.11 16.73
N ASN A 251 -16.46 -3.37 16.48
CA ASN A 251 -15.53 -4.39 15.97
C ASN A 251 -14.26 -4.51 16.83
N GLY A 252 -14.41 -4.40 18.15
CA GLY A 252 -13.32 -4.45 19.13
C GLY A 252 -12.34 -3.27 19.09
N GLN A 253 -12.70 -2.15 18.46
CA GLN A 253 -11.88 -0.94 18.39
C GLN A 253 -12.61 0.32 18.84
N ALA A 254 -11.87 1.24 19.47
CA ALA A 254 -12.34 2.56 19.86
C ALA A 254 -11.29 3.61 19.48
N SER A 255 -11.72 4.74 18.90
CA SER A 255 -10.79 5.79 18.48
C SER A 255 -11.26 7.18 18.87
N ILE A 256 -10.31 8.10 19.00
CA ILE A 256 -10.56 9.54 19.16
C ILE A 256 -9.54 10.33 18.36
N SER A 257 -9.96 11.45 17.77
CA SER A 257 -9.03 12.48 17.27
C SER A 257 -8.64 13.38 18.43
N ALA A 258 -7.34 13.56 18.66
CA ALA A 258 -6.85 14.34 19.78
C ALA A 258 -5.58 15.12 19.42
N THR A 259 -5.53 16.36 19.90
CA THR A 259 -4.41 17.29 19.67
C THR A 259 -3.38 17.25 20.80
N ASP A 260 -3.74 16.74 21.98
CA ASP A 260 -2.84 16.61 23.12
C ASP A 260 -1.76 15.54 22.90
N ASP A 261 -0.54 15.81 23.37
CA ASP A 261 0.60 14.87 23.32
C ASP A 261 0.42 13.66 24.24
N VAL A 262 -0.39 13.79 25.29
CA VAL A 262 -0.61 12.74 26.28
C VAL A 262 -2.10 12.65 26.63
N ILE A 263 -2.64 11.44 26.46
CA ILE A 263 -4.06 11.14 26.65
C ILE A 263 -4.16 9.97 27.62
N ILE A 264 -5.16 10.02 28.49
CA ILE A 264 -5.54 8.93 29.39
C ILE A 264 -6.80 8.29 28.81
N ALA A 265 -6.69 7.05 28.34
CA ALA A 265 -7.82 6.25 27.90
C ALA A 265 -8.33 5.40 29.07
N ARG A 266 -9.54 5.69 29.56
CA ARG A 266 -10.20 4.94 30.62
C ARG A 266 -11.10 3.87 30.01
N ILE A 267 -10.85 2.62 30.36
CA ILE A 267 -11.55 1.42 29.91
C ILE A 267 -12.11 0.73 31.15
N GLY A 268 -13.40 0.93 31.43
CA GLY A 268 -13.99 0.52 32.72
C GLY A 268 -13.28 1.18 33.92
N SER A 269 -12.73 0.36 34.82
CA SER A 269 -11.94 0.82 35.98
C SER A 269 -10.46 1.03 35.68
N GLN A 270 -9.98 0.64 34.49
CA GLN A 270 -8.57 0.69 34.11
C GLN A 270 -8.25 1.97 33.31
N SER A 271 -7.02 2.46 33.42
CA SER A 271 -6.57 3.65 32.69
C SER A 271 -5.24 3.37 31.97
N ILE A 272 -5.17 3.70 30.69
CA ILE A 272 -3.95 3.59 29.89
C ILE A 272 -3.46 4.99 29.55
N LYS A 273 -2.23 5.31 29.96
CA LYS A 273 -1.54 6.53 29.56
C LYS A 273 -0.94 6.34 28.17
N VAL A 274 -1.49 7.07 27.20
CA VAL A 274 -1.05 7.13 25.80
C VAL A 274 -0.18 8.37 25.62
N LYS A 275 0.99 8.20 25.02
CA LYS A 275 1.84 9.31 24.56
C LYS A 275 1.85 9.26 23.04
N ARG A 276 1.38 10.32 22.40
CA ARG A 276 1.33 10.50 20.94
C ARG A 276 2.71 10.73 20.35
#